data_AF-A0A0Q7ZEZ3-F1
#
_entry.id   AF-A0A0Q7ZEZ3-F1
#
_cell.length_a   1.000
_cell.length_b   1.000
_cell.length_c   1.000
_cell.angle_alpha   90.00
_cell.angle_beta   90.00
_cell.angle_gamma   90.00
#
_symmetry.space_group_name_H-M   'P 1'
#
loop_
_entity.id
_entity.type
_entity.pdbx_description
1 polymer ?
#
loop_
_entity_poly.entity_id
_entity_poly.type
_entity_poly.pdbx_seq_one_letter_code
_entity_poly.pdbx_strand_id
1 'polypeptide(L)'
;MDLDPGGRQLAGLVLDAASRGQHDQVADLIAPLDVDQLRSLVTVLAVQVDQTLPSSPATSPAAVCELAINAAAPMFGTTPEAILSAERSRPVSDARAVAMTAARETGLSLPAIAEHFNKDHGSVIHAVRRTAERPRLADAAARVSEHVNDRYTAQLPRPEATVVPLRQEPPASTFEPDGPVEHAVVAAAAAFNTTPEVLLGADRTRTASDARAVAMTAARIHGHSLPTIARHFDRDHTTVLHATRRIEKTPPLRDLAAKIAADLPEQSAGADAGRLDVAEQIPESGYHSPGLREQQRAIPGAAERPQLSVAR
;
A
#
# COMPACT_ATOMS: atom_id res chain seq x y z
N MET A 1 5.25 14.73 -27.02
CA MET A 1 4.29 15.79 -27.35
C MET A 1 4.91 17.08 -26.89
N ASP A 2 5.40 17.89 -27.82
CA ASP A 2 5.97 19.20 -27.48
C ASP A 2 4.86 20.12 -26.98
N LEU A 3 5.02 20.61 -25.75
CA LEU A 3 4.08 21.53 -25.12
C LEU A 3 4.23 22.91 -25.76
N ASP A 4 3.15 23.41 -26.37
CA ASP A 4 3.07 24.74 -26.97
C ASP A 4 3.55 25.82 -25.96
N PRO A 5 4.48 26.72 -26.36
CA PRO A 5 4.98 27.80 -25.49
C PRO A 5 3.88 28.64 -24.83
N GLY A 6 2.76 28.85 -25.54
CA GLY A 6 1.62 29.62 -25.03
C GLY A 6 0.94 28.95 -23.82
N GLY A 7 0.78 27.62 -23.86
CA GLY A 7 0.17 26.85 -22.76
C GLY A 7 0.98 26.91 -21.46
N ARG A 8 2.32 26.89 -21.56
CA ARG A 8 3.21 26.98 -20.38
C ARG A 8 3.15 28.34 -19.69
N GLN A 9 3.02 29.42 -20.46
CA GLN A 9 2.90 30.77 -19.92
C GLN A 9 1.54 30.97 -19.23
N LEU A 10 0.46 30.51 -19.85
CA LEU A 10 -0.89 30.57 -19.26
C LEU A 10 -0.95 29.78 -17.93
N ALA A 11 -0.39 28.57 -17.91
CA ALA A 11 -0.31 27.75 -16.69
C ALA A 11 0.47 28.46 -15.56
N GLY A 12 1.56 29.15 -15.89
CA GLY A 12 2.31 29.96 -14.93
C GLY A 12 1.48 31.11 -14.33
N LEU A 13 0.69 31.81 -15.14
CA LEU A 13 -0.19 32.89 -14.69
C LEU A 13 -1.32 32.37 -13.79
N VAL A 14 -1.91 31.24 -14.16
CA VAL A 14 -2.95 30.58 -13.35
C VAL A 14 -2.39 30.15 -11.99
N LEU A 15 -1.18 29.58 -11.96
CA LEU A 15 -0.52 29.19 -10.70
C LEU A 15 -0.17 30.40 -9.82
N ASP A 16 0.33 31.51 -10.39
CA ASP A 16 0.62 32.74 -9.64
C ASP A 16 -0.66 33.34 -9.04
N ALA A 17 -1.73 33.47 -9.82
CA ALA A 17 -3.02 33.95 -9.33
C ALA A 17 -3.62 33.04 -8.25
N ALA A 18 -3.54 31.72 -8.43
CA ALA A 18 -3.98 30.74 -7.43
C ALA A 18 -3.15 30.83 -6.14
N SER A 19 -1.82 31.00 -6.23
CA SER A 19 -0.93 31.13 -5.06
C SER A 19 -1.24 32.38 -4.22
N ARG A 20 -1.82 33.42 -4.84
CA ARG A 20 -2.24 34.66 -4.21
C ARG A 20 -3.71 34.64 -3.75
N GLY A 21 -4.42 33.52 -3.94
CA GLY A 21 -5.84 33.39 -3.61
C GLY A 21 -6.78 34.23 -4.50
N GLN A 22 -6.33 34.60 -5.70
CA GLN A 22 -7.09 35.47 -6.61
C GLN A 22 -8.01 34.65 -7.52
N HIS A 23 -9.08 34.11 -6.93
CA HIS A 23 -10.01 33.21 -7.63
C HIS A 23 -10.69 33.84 -8.85
N ASP A 24 -11.02 35.13 -8.79
CA ASP A 24 -11.63 35.87 -9.91
C ASP A 24 -10.67 35.98 -11.10
N GLN A 25 -9.39 36.21 -10.82
CA GLN A 25 -8.36 36.28 -11.86
C GLN A 25 -8.09 34.92 -12.50
N VAL A 26 -8.17 33.84 -11.73
CA VAL A 26 -8.13 32.47 -12.28
C VAL A 26 -9.33 32.22 -13.19
N ALA A 27 -10.53 32.64 -12.79
CA ALA A 27 -11.73 32.51 -13.62
C ALA A 27 -11.61 33.29 -14.92
N ASP A 28 -11.11 34.53 -14.89
CA ASP A 28 -10.90 35.37 -16.07
C ASP A 28 -9.88 34.78 -17.05
N LEU A 29 -8.83 34.13 -16.53
CA LEU A 29 -7.81 33.47 -17.35
C LEU A 29 -8.32 32.20 -18.04
N ILE A 30 -9.30 31.52 -17.44
CA ILE A 30 -9.85 30.24 -17.92
C ILE A 30 -11.10 30.43 -18.80
N ALA A 31 -11.88 31.49 -18.54
CA ALA A 31 -13.13 31.80 -19.26
C ALA A 31 -13.03 31.83 -20.81
N PRO A 32 -11.94 32.32 -21.44
CA PRO A 32 -11.86 32.37 -22.90
C PRO A 32 -11.42 31.05 -23.55
N LEU A 33 -11.11 30.00 -22.77
CA LEU A 33 -10.57 28.75 -23.29
C LEU A 33 -11.66 27.80 -23.78
N ASP A 34 -11.41 27.15 -24.92
CA ASP A 34 -12.25 26.04 -25.38
C ASP A 34 -11.90 24.71 -24.67
N VAL A 35 -12.67 23.65 -24.96
CA VAL A 35 -12.53 22.34 -24.30
C VAL A 35 -11.16 21.70 -24.55
N ASP A 36 -10.56 21.89 -25.73
CA ASP A 36 -9.27 21.29 -26.06
C ASP A 36 -8.11 22.07 -25.44
N GLN A 37 -8.23 23.40 -25.39
CA GLN A 37 -7.33 24.28 -24.67
C GLN A 37 -7.37 24.02 -23.16
N LEU A 38 -8.56 23.76 -22.60
CA LEU A 38 -8.72 23.35 -21.20
C LEU A 38 -8.02 22.01 -20.91
N ARG A 39 -8.16 21.00 -21.79
CA ARG A 39 -7.45 19.73 -21.64
C ARG A 39 -5.93 19.90 -21.71
N SER A 40 -5.47 20.73 -22.64
CA SER A 40 -4.05 21.06 -22.77
C SER A 40 -3.51 21.76 -21.52
N LEU A 41 -4.24 22.77 -21.02
CA LEU A 41 -3.90 23.50 -19.80
C LEU A 41 -3.84 22.58 -18.57
N VAL A 42 -4.80 21.67 -18.41
CA VAL A 42 -4.79 20.68 -17.32
C VAL A 42 -3.55 19.78 -17.40
N THR A 43 -3.18 19.36 -18.62
CA THR A 43 -1.99 18.53 -18.83
C THR A 43 -0.71 19.28 -18.45
N VAL A 44 -0.59 20.55 -18.86
CA VAL A 44 0.56 21.41 -18.56
C VAL A 44 0.65 21.71 -17.05
N LEU A 45 -0.48 22.06 -16.42
CA LEU A 45 -0.55 22.30 -14.98
C LEU A 45 -0.19 21.05 -14.18
N ALA A 46 -0.65 19.86 -14.61
CA ALA A 46 -0.28 18.60 -13.96
C ALA A 46 1.24 18.38 -13.97
N VAL A 47 1.91 18.66 -15.10
CA VAL A 47 3.37 18.55 -15.22
C VAL A 47 4.10 19.59 -14.35
N GLN A 48 3.63 20.84 -14.31
CA GLN A 48 4.28 21.90 -13.52
C GLN A 48 4.07 21.76 -12.01
N VAL A 49 2.88 21.33 -11.56
CA VAL A 49 2.63 21.04 -10.15
C VAL A 49 3.53 19.91 -9.67
N ASP A 50 3.73 18.88 -10.49
CA ASP A 50 4.61 17.74 -10.15
C ASP A 50 6.09 18.16 -10.04
N GLN A 51 6.52 19.18 -10.79
CA GLN A 51 7.89 19.71 -10.72
C GLN A 51 8.14 20.70 -9.57
N THR A 52 7.10 21.34 -9.04
CA THR A 52 7.21 22.45 -8.07
C THR A 52 6.92 22.05 -6.62
N LEU A 53 6.29 20.90 -6.40
CA LEU A 53 6.13 20.35 -5.05
C LEU A 53 7.49 19.84 -4.54
N PRO A 54 8.01 20.33 -3.39
CA PRO A 54 9.14 19.69 -2.76
C PRO A 54 8.78 18.23 -2.51
N SER A 55 9.64 17.32 -2.98
CA SER A 55 9.51 15.87 -2.84
C SER A 55 9.55 15.49 -1.37
N SER A 56 8.42 15.62 -0.69
CA SER A 56 8.20 15.00 0.62
C SER A 56 8.19 13.50 0.37
N PRO A 57 8.90 12.68 1.17
CA PRO A 57 8.98 11.26 0.88
C PRO A 57 7.56 10.69 0.86
N ALA A 58 7.06 10.28 -0.32
CA ALA A 58 5.79 9.57 -0.48
C ALA A 58 5.77 8.17 0.17
N THR A 59 6.80 7.91 0.97
CA THR A 59 7.00 6.76 1.82
C THR A 59 6.30 6.93 3.17
N SER A 60 6.02 8.17 3.62
CA SER A 60 5.34 8.37 4.90
C SER A 60 3.87 7.90 4.82
N PRO A 61 3.33 7.26 5.89
CA PRO A 61 1.93 6.86 5.92
C PRO A 61 0.96 8.03 5.65
N ALA A 62 1.30 9.22 6.15
CA ALA A 62 0.52 10.43 5.93
C ALA A 62 0.46 10.81 4.44
N ALA A 63 1.59 10.84 3.73
CA ALA A 63 1.63 11.17 2.31
C ALA A 63 0.80 10.20 1.45
N VAL A 64 0.79 8.91 1.80
CA VAL A 64 -0.02 7.90 1.12
C VAL A 64 -1.51 8.14 1.33
N CYS A 65 -1.91 8.46 2.56
CA CYS A 65 -3.30 8.78 2.85
C CYS A 65 -3.74 10.08 2.16
N GLU A 66 -2.91 11.14 2.19
CA GLU A 66 -3.17 12.38 1.47
C GLU A 66 -3.37 12.14 -0.03
N LEU A 67 -2.52 11.32 -0.65
CA LEU A 67 -2.67 10.99 -2.06
C LEU A 67 -3.97 10.23 -2.35
N ALA A 68 -4.33 9.28 -1.49
CA ALA A 68 -5.58 8.55 -1.60
C ALA A 68 -6.81 9.46 -1.43
N ILE A 69 -6.76 10.41 -0.50
CA ILE A 69 -7.81 11.41 -0.24
C ILE A 69 -7.98 12.32 -1.45
N ASN A 70 -6.89 12.88 -1.96
CA ASN A 70 -6.90 13.79 -3.11
C ASN A 70 -7.39 13.10 -4.39
N ALA A 71 -7.08 11.82 -4.58
CA ALA A 71 -7.59 11.05 -5.72
C ALA A 71 -9.08 10.66 -5.54
N ALA A 72 -9.52 10.35 -4.32
CA ALA A 72 -10.90 9.96 -4.05
C ALA A 72 -11.89 11.15 -4.10
N ALA A 73 -11.49 12.33 -3.62
CA ALA A 73 -12.34 13.51 -3.51
C ALA A 73 -13.13 13.87 -4.80
N PRO A 74 -12.48 14.03 -5.98
CA PRO A 74 -13.18 14.38 -7.21
C PRO A 74 -14.12 13.26 -7.71
N MET A 75 -13.84 11.99 -7.41
CA MET A 75 -14.68 10.86 -7.84
C MET A 75 -16.08 10.88 -7.22
N PHE A 76 -16.25 11.60 -6.10
CA PHE A 76 -17.50 11.70 -5.36
C PHE A 76 -18.03 13.14 -5.26
N GLY A 77 -17.41 14.09 -5.98
CA GLY A 77 -17.81 15.50 -5.94
C GLY A 77 -17.66 16.13 -4.54
N THR A 78 -16.62 15.75 -3.80
CA THR A 78 -16.30 16.27 -2.47
C THR A 78 -14.89 16.87 -2.44
N THR A 79 -14.49 17.49 -1.33
CA THR A 79 -13.14 18.00 -1.11
C THR A 79 -12.33 17.13 -0.13
N PRO A 80 -10.99 17.19 -0.15
CA PRO A 80 -10.12 16.53 0.83
C PRO A 80 -10.47 16.88 2.29
N GLU A 81 -10.77 18.16 2.55
CA GLU A 81 -11.11 18.66 3.88
C GLU A 81 -12.41 18.04 4.38
N ALA A 82 -13.41 17.91 3.51
CA ALA A 82 -14.68 17.26 3.83
C ALA A 82 -14.48 15.76 4.16
N ILE A 83 -13.57 15.07 3.45
CA ILE A 83 -13.22 13.67 3.74
C ILE A 83 -12.61 13.52 5.13
N LEU A 84 -11.73 14.44 5.56
CA LEU A 84 -11.14 14.41 6.90
C LEU A 84 -12.09 14.90 8.01
N SER A 85 -13.12 15.65 7.64
CA SER A 85 -14.09 16.22 8.59
C SER A 85 -14.98 15.17 9.28
N ALA A 86 -15.78 15.65 10.24
CA ALA A 86 -16.84 14.88 10.88
C ALA A 86 -18.09 14.69 10.02
N GLU A 87 -18.15 15.25 8.81
CA GLU A 87 -19.31 15.18 7.92
C GLU A 87 -19.61 13.73 7.50
N ARG A 88 -20.91 13.39 7.52
CA ARG A 88 -21.43 12.04 7.26
C ARG A 88 -22.43 11.99 6.09
N SER A 89 -22.37 12.96 5.18
CA SER A 89 -23.11 12.87 3.92
C SER A 89 -22.68 11.62 3.15
N ARG A 90 -23.57 11.08 2.32
CA ARG A 90 -23.30 9.84 1.56
C ARG A 90 -22.06 9.97 0.68
N PRO A 91 -21.88 11.06 -0.12
CA PRO A 91 -20.70 11.22 -0.97
C PRO A 91 -19.41 11.30 -0.16
N VAL A 92 -19.37 12.09 0.92
CA VAL A 92 -18.21 12.21 1.80
C VAL A 92 -17.87 10.87 2.47
N SER A 93 -18.89 10.14 2.94
CA SER A 93 -18.69 8.85 3.61
C SER A 93 -18.18 7.76 2.65
N ASP A 94 -18.69 7.74 1.42
CA ASP A 94 -18.26 6.80 0.39
C ASP A 94 -16.84 7.15 -0.10
N ALA A 95 -16.53 8.43 -0.34
CA ALA A 95 -15.17 8.89 -0.68
C ALA A 95 -14.15 8.56 0.40
N ARG A 96 -14.49 8.77 1.67
CA ARG A 96 -13.66 8.41 2.81
C ARG A 96 -13.43 6.90 2.89
N ALA A 97 -14.47 6.10 2.67
CA ALA A 97 -14.35 4.64 2.69
C ALA A 97 -13.42 4.15 1.56
N VAL A 98 -13.53 4.75 0.38
CA VAL A 98 -12.64 4.49 -0.77
C VAL A 98 -11.19 4.86 -0.43
N ALA A 99 -10.93 6.07 0.09
CA ALA A 99 -9.58 6.50 0.44
C ALA A 99 -8.93 5.62 1.52
N MET A 100 -9.68 5.24 2.57
CA MET A 100 -9.21 4.30 3.60
C MET A 100 -8.91 2.91 3.03
N THR A 101 -9.76 2.43 2.12
CA THR A 101 -9.57 1.12 1.49
C THR A 101 -8.35 1.14 0.58
N ALA A 102 -8.17 2.20 -0.20
CA ALA A 102 -7.01 2.34 -1.08
C ALA A 102 -5.69 2.44 -0.29
N ALA A 103 -5.67 3.24 0.78
CA ALA A 103 -4.52 3.29 1.70
C ALA A 103 -4.21 1.91 2.32
N ARG A 104 -5.24 1.09 2.58
CA ARG A 104 -5.06 -0.29 3.06
C ARG A 104 -4.49 -1.21 1.99
N GLU A 105 -4.95 -1.10 0.75
CA GLU A 105 -4.47 -1.90 -0.38
C GLU A 105 -3.03 -1.57 -0.75
N THR A 106 -2.59 -0.33 -0.51
CA THR A 106 -1.20 0.12 -0.71
C THR A 106 -0.26 -0.27 0.44
N GLY A 107 -0.77 -1.02 1.42
CA GLY A 107 0.02 -1.70 2.46
C GLY A 107 0.02 -1.04 3.84
N LEU A 108 -0.74 0.04 4.07
CA LEU A 108 -0.77 0.67 5.39
C LEU A 108 -1.51 -0.18 6.44
N SER A 109 -1.04 -0.07 7.68
CA SER A 109 -1.67 -0.70 8.84
C SER A 109 -2.99 0.01 9.21
N LEU A 110 -3.92 -0.71 9.83
CA LEU A 110 -5.19 -0.10 10.28
C LEU A 110 -4.96 1.08 11.24
N PRO A 111 -4.05 0.99 12.23
CA PRO A 111 -3.77 2.12 13.13
C PRO A 111 -3.21 3.34 12.41
N ALA A 112 -2.28 3.17 11.46
CA ALA A 112 -1.68 4.29 10.74
C ALA A 112 -2.72 5.02 9.88
N ILE A 113 -3.61 4.28 9.22
CA ILE A 113 -4.73 4.87 8.47
C ILE A 113 -5.67 5.60 9.44
N ALA A 114 -6.04 4.95 10.55
CA ALA A 114 -6.97 5.49 11.53
C ALA A 114 -6.45 6.81 12.13
N GLU A 115 -5.17 6.86 12.48
CA GLU A 115 -4.47 8.05 12.97
C GLU A 115 -4.58 9.22 11.99
N HIS A 116 -4.26 9.00 10.72
CA HIS A 116 -4.30 10.05 9.71
C HIS A 116 -5.72 10.59 9.46
N PHE A 117 -6.73 9.73 9.49
CA PHE A 117 -8.13 10.14 9.34
C PHE A 117 -8.77 10.64 10.65
N ASN A 118 -8.02 10.70 11.74
CA ASN A 118 -8.50 11.01 13.09
C ASN A 118 -9.74 10.15 13.48
N LYS A 119 -9.61 8.83 13.36
CA LYS A 119 -10.64 7.82 13.68
C LYS A 119 -10.07 6.62 14.41
N ASP A 120 -10.96 5.72 14.84
CA ASP A 120 -10.59 4.41 15.36
C ASP A 120 -10.31 3.40 14.23
N HIS A 121 -9.41 2.44 14.49
CA HIS A 121 -9.09 1.34 13.58
C HIS A 121 -10.32 0.52 13.16
N GLY A 122 -11.35 0.41 14.02
CA GLY A 122 -12.63 -0.21 13.69
C GLY A 122 -13.40 0.51 12.56
N SER A 123 -13.23 1.83 12.42
CA SER A 123 -13.80 2.60 11.32
C SER A 123 -13.16 2.22 9.98
N VAL A 124 -11.86 1.93 9.98
CA VAL A 124 -11.12 1.47 8.79
C VAL A 124 -11.59 0.08 8.37
N ILE A 125 -11.77 -0.83 9.33
CA ILE A 125 -12.33 -2.18 9.06
C ILE A 125 -13.73 -2.06 8.44
N HIS A 126 -14.58 -1.21 9.02
CA HIS A 126 -15.91 -0.95 8.48
C HIS A 126 -15.83 -0.38 7.06
N ALA A 127 -14.92 0.56 6.79
CA ALA A 127 -14.73 1.12 5.46
C ALA A 127 -14.35 0.04 4.44
N VAL A 128 -13.34 -0.78 4.74
CA VAL A 128 -12.87 -1.87 3.87
C VAL A 128 -14.00 -2.86 3.58
N ARG A 129 -14.74 -3.29 4.61
CA ARG A 129 -15.89 -4.19 4.44
C ARG A 129 -16.97 -3.57 3.56
N ARG A 130 -17.36 -2.31 3.82
CA ARG A 130 -18.37 -1.59 3.03
C ARG A 130 -17.96 -1.45 1.56
N THR A 131 -16.68 -1.19 1.29
CA THR A 131 -16.13 -1.07 -0.06
C THR A 131 -16.20 -2.42 -0.79
N ALA A 132 -15.84 -3.51 -0.12
CA ALA A 132 -15.90 -4.87 -0.69
C ALA A 132 -17.34 -5.32 -1.01
N GLU A 133 -18.34 -4.88 -0.23
CA GLU A 133 -19.76 -5.19 -0.46
C GLU A 133 -20.38 -4.41 -1.63
N ARG A 134 -19.69 -3.41 -2.18
CA ARG A 134 -20.24 -2.50 -3.20
C ARG A 134 -19.30 -2.41 -4.40
N PRO A 135 -19.64 -3.04 -5.55
CA PRO A 135 -18.78 -3.05 -6.74
C PRO A 135 -18.31 -1.65 -7.18
N ARG A 136 -19.20 -0.66 -7.19
CA ARG A 136 -18.85 0.72 -7.55
C ARG A 136 -17.77 1.35 -6.64
N LEU A 137 -17.79 1.03 -5.35
CA LEU A 137 -16.77 1.52 -4.41
C LEU A 137 -15.48 0.72 -4.54
N ALA A 138 -15.56 -0.59 -4.76
CA ALA A 138 -14.40 -1.44 -5.01
C ALA A 138 -13.63 -1.00 -6.26
N ASP A 139 -14.35 -0.73 -7.37
CA ASP A 139 -13.74 -0.20 -8.60
C ASP A 139 -13.09 1.17 -8.37
N ALA A 140 -13.73 2.03 -7.58
CA ALA A 140 -13.16 3.33 -7.23
C ALA A 140 -11.90 3.19 -6.36
N ALA A 141 -11.93 2.30 -5.36
CA ALA A 141 -10.77 2.01 -4.52
C ALA A 141 -9.62 1.44 -5.35
N ALA A 142 -9.88 0.51 -6.26
CA ALA A 142 -8.86 -0.03 -7.16
C ALA A 142 -8.17 1.06 -7.99
N ARG A 143 -8.94 1.99 -8.58
CA ARG A 143 -8.39 3.13 -9.33
C ARG A 143 -7.56 4.08 -8.46
N VAL A 144 -8.01 4.35 -7.24
CA VAL A 144 -7.27 5.19 -6.29
C VAL A 144 -5.99 4.48 -5.85
N SER A 145 -6.05 3.19 -5.54
CA SER A 145 -4.89 2.36 -5.18
C SER A 145 -3.85 2.32 -6.29
N GLU A 146 -4.29 2.15 -7.54
CA GLU A 146 -3.43 2.20 -8.73
C GLU A 146 -2.74 3.56 -8.84
N HIS A 147 -3.50 4.66 -8.77
CA HIS A 147 -2.93 6.02 -8.80
C HIS A 147 -1.90 6.26 -7.69
N VAL A 148 -2.18 5.78 -6.46
CA VAL A 148 -1.27 5.88 -5.32
C VAL A 148 0.01 5.07 -5.55
N ASN A 149 -0.11 3.86 -6.09
CA ASN A 149 1.01 2.98 -6.38
C ASN A 149 1.87 3.50 -7.55
N ASP A 150 1.25 4.04 -8.58
CA ASP A 150 1.95 4.64 -9.73
C ASP A 150 2.79 5.83 -9.30
N ARG A 151 2.22 6.72 -8.47
CA ARG A 151 2.97 7.87 -7.95
C ARG A 151 4.10 7.45 -7.02
N TYR A 152 3.88 6.44 -6.19
CA TYR A 152 4.93 5.87 -5.34
C TYR A 152 6.06 5.26 -6.19
N THR A 153 5.72 4.53 -7.25
CA THR A 153 6.68 3.89 -8.15
C THR A 153 7.44 4.90 -9.00
N ALA A 154 6.79 5.95 -9.49
CA ALA A 154 7.45 7.03 -10.22
C ALA A 154 8.55 7.72 -9.38
N GLN A 155 8.43 7.65 -8.06
CA GLN A 155 9.41 8.17 -7.10
C GLN A 155 10.44 7.12 -6.66
N LEU A 156 10.23 5.83 -6.99
CA LEU A 156 11.28 4.84 -6.82
C LEU A 156 12.42 5.16 -7.80
N PRO A 157 13.68 5.08 -7.36
CA PRO A 157 14.83 5.21 -8.24
C PRO A 157 14.70 4.21 -9.38
N ARG A 158 14.58 4.69 -10.62
CA ARG A 158 14.70 3.80 -11.78
C ARG A 158 16.16 3.38 -11.86
N PRO A 159 16.47 2.09 -12.06
CA PRO A 159 17.80 1.67 -12.47
C PRO A 159 18.01 2.06 -13.94
N GLU A 160 17.96 3.35 -14.25
CA GLU A 160 18.65 3.86 -15.42
C GLU A 160 20.11 3.98 -14.99
N ALA A 161 21.00 3.42 -15.82
CA ALA A 161 22.45 3.52 -15.70
C ALA A 161 22.87 5.00 -15.73
N THR A 162 22.61 5.70 -14.63
CA THR A 162 22.95 7.09 -14.47
C THR A 162 24.37 7.08 -13.98
N VAL A 163 25.29 7.18 -14.94
CA VAL A 163 26.66 7.61 -14.68
C VAL A 163 26.57 9.04 -14.16
N VAL A 164 26.35 9.19 -12.85
CA VAL A 164 26.64 10.43 -12.13
C VAL A 164 27.94 10.18 -11.36
N PRO A 165 29.09 10.70 -11.81
CA PRO A 165 30.24 10.73 -10.93
C PRO A 165 30.03 11.89 -9.96
N LEU A 166 29.89 11.59 -8.66
CA LEU A 166 30.49 12.33 -7.53
C LEU A 166 29.98 11.80 -6.17
N ARG A 167 30.77 10.87 -5.60
CA ARG A 167 31.08 10.69 -4.17
C ARG A 167 29.94 10.88 -3.16
N GLN A 168 29.26 9.77 -2.88
CA GLN A 168 29.34 9.07 -1.60
C GLN A 168 29.08 7.61 -1.94
N GLU A 169 30.12 6.78 -1.98
CA GLU A 169 29.90 5.33 -1.99
C GLU A 169 29.10 5.02 -0.71
N PRO A 170 27.87 4.49 -0.81
CA PRO A 170 27.27 3.83 0.36
C PRO A 170 28.31 2.81 0.84
N PRO A 171 28.47 2.62 2.17
CA PRO A 171 29.48 1.70 2.69
C PRO A 171 29.35 0.39 1.90
N ALA A 172 30.43 -0.03 1.23
CA ALA A 172 30.42 -1.22 0.41
C ALA A 172 29.90 -2.36 1.29
N SER A 173 28.65 -2.75 1.02
CA SER A 173 27.97 -3.83 1.72
C SER A 173 28.86 -5.05 1.59
N THR A 174 29.38 -5.55 2.71
CA THR A 174 30.19 -6.78 2.75
C THR A 174 29.34 -8.04 2.58
N PHE A 175 28.06 -7.86 2.26
CA PHE A 175 27.11 -8.92 2.01
C PHE A 175 27.45 -9.63 0.69
N GLU A 176 28.13 -10.77 0.81
CA GLU A 176 28.36 -11.73 -0.27
C GLU A 176 27.13 -12.65 -0.37
N PRO A 177 26.42 -12.68 -1.52
CA PRO A 177 25.20 -13.47 -1.64
C PRO A 177 25.53 -14.96 -1.91
N ASP A 178 25.28 -15.82 -0.92
CA ASP A 178 25.59 -17.26 -0.99
C ASP A 178 24.59 -18.08 -1.84
N GLY A 179 23.42 -17.52 -2.16
CA GLY A 179 22.36 -18.24 -2.88
C GLY A 179 21.36 -17.34 -3.59
N PRO A 180 20.39 -17.91 -4.35
CA PRO A 180 19.45 -17.13 -5.14
C PRO A 180 18.57 -16.20 -4.30
N VAL A 181 18.27 -16.56 -3.05
CA VAL A 181 17.48 -15.71 -2.14
C VAL A 181 18.27 -14.47 -1.74
N GLU A 182 19.56 -14.61 -1.43
CA GLU A 182 20.47 -13.51 -1.13
C GLU A 182 20.70 -12.62 -2.35
N HIS A 183 20.80 -13.19 -3.56
CA HIS A 183 20.85 -12.43 -4.80
C HIS A 183 19.58 -11.59 -5.00
N ALA A 184 18.41 -12.13 -4.66
CA ALA A 184 17.16 -11.38 -4.67
C ALA A 184 17.16 -10.21 -3.66
N VAL A 185 17.76 -10.41 -2.48
CA VAL A 185 17.95 -9.35 -1.48
C VAL A 185 18.84 -8.24 -2.02
N VAL A 186 19.99 -8.58 -2.60
CA VAL A 186 20.94 -7.61 -3.17
C VAL A 186 20.29 -6.82 -4.32
N ALA A 187 19.65 -7.52 -5.26
CA ALA A 187 18.97 -6.89 -6.39
C ALA A 187 17.84 -5.95 -5.95
N ALA A 188 17.04 -6.36 -4.96
CA ALA A 188 16.00 -5.51 -4.39
C ALA A 188 16.59 -4.31 -3.62
N ALA A 189 17.67 -4.50 -2.84
CA ALA A 189 18.31 -3.40 -2.14
C ALA A 189 18.81 -2.33 -3.13
N ALA A 190 19.44 -2.75 -4.22
CA ALA A 190 19.90 -1.87 -5.29
C ALA A 190 18.73 -1.11 -5.96
N ALA A 191 17.62 -1.80 -6.28
CA ALA A 191 16.45 -1.16 -6.89
C ALA A 191 15.78 -0.09 -6.02
N PHE A 192 15.98 -0.16 -4.69
CA PHE A 192 15.41 0.77 -3.73
C PHE A 192 16.45 1.76 -3.14
N ASN A 193 17.68 1.81 -3.69
CA ASN A 193 18.78 2.62 -3.17
C ASN A 193 19.03 2.43 -1.66
N THR A 194 19.04 1.17 -1.20
CA THR A 194 19.30 0.79 0.18
C THR A 194 20.31 -0.35 0.23
N THR A 195 20.58 -0.92 1.41
CA THR A 195 21.55 -2.01 1.57
C THR A 195 20.88 -3.33 1.98
N PRO A 196 21.48 -4.48 1.66
CA PRO A 196 20.99 -5.80 2.11
C PRO A 196 20.77 -5.89 3.62
N GLU A 197 21.62 -5.26 4.42
CA GLU A 197 21.53 -5.25 5.88
C GLU A 197 20.26 -4.54 6.37
N VAL A 198 19.81 -3.49 5.66
CA VAL A 198 18.54 -2.82 5.97
C VAL A 198 17.35 -3.74 5.66
N LEU A 199 17.44 -4.53 4.57
CA LEU A 199 16.41 -5.52 4.21
C LEU A 199 16.40 -6.71 5.16
N LEU A 200 17.54 -7.15 5.70
CA LEU A 200 17.58 -8.25 6.66
C LEU A 200 17.36 -7.77 8.11
N GLY A 201 17.55 -6.47 8.36
CA GLY A 201 17.45 -5.87 9.68
C GLY A 201 16.03 -5.52 10.14
N ALA A 202 15.97 -4.69 11.19
CA ALA A 202 14.75 -4.31 11.87
C ALA A 202 14.06 -3.04 11.31
N ASP A 203 14.58 -2.45 10.23
CA ASP A 203 14.06 -1.21 9.67
C ASP A 203 12.60 -1.35 9.23
N ARG A 204 11.72 -0.49 9.74
CA ARG A 204 10.27 -0.53 9.50
C ARG A 204 9.79 0.55 8.55
N THR A 205 10.68 1.26 7.87
CA THR A 205 10.31 2.19 6.80
C THR A 205 9.56 1.44 5.69
N ARG A 206 8.66 2.15 5.00
CA ARG A 206 7.88 1.57 3.91
C ARG A 206 8.80 1.15 2.75
N THR A 207 9.81 1.94 2.42
CA THR A 207 10.85 1.61 1.43
C THR A 207 11.56 0.30 1.76
N ALA A 208 12.08 0.13 2.99
CA ALA A 208 12.73 -1.11 3.39
C ALA A 208 11.77 -2.31 3.39
N SER A 209 10.52 -2.08 3.80
CA SER A 209 9.47 -3.10 3.82
C SER A 209 9.05 -3.55 2.43
N ASP A 210 8.96 -2.63 1.47
CA ASP A 210 8.63 -2.92 0.08
C ASP A 210 9.79 -3.60 -0.64
N ALA A 211 11.03 -3.14 -0.42
CA ALA A 211 12.23 -3.81 -0.91
C ALA A 211 12.33 -5.26 -0.42
N ARG A 212 12.08 -5.51 0.88
CA ARG A 212 11.96 -6.87 1.44
C ARG A 212 10.90 -7.70 0.73
N ALA A 213 9.71 -7.14 0.55
CA ALA A 213 8.61 -7.87 -0.06
C ALA A 213 8.86 -8.20 -1.53
N VAL A 214 9.53 -7.31 -2.26
CA VAL A 214 10.01 -7.56 -3.62
C VAL A 214 11.02 -8.71 -3.62
N ALA A 215 12.04 -8.68 -2.76
CA ALA A 215 13.02 -9.77 -2.66
C ALA A 215 12.38 -11.13 -2.33
N MET A 216 11.49 -11.15 -1.32
CA MET A 216 10.72 -12.34 -0.94
C MET A 216 9.87 -12.87 -2.10
N THR A 217 9.23 -11.99 -2.85
CA THR A 217 8.37 -12.36 -3.98
C THR A 217 9.20 -12.82 -5.18
N ALA A 218 10.34 -12.19 -5.45
CA ALA A 218 11.26 -12.64 -6.50
C ALA A 218 11.79 -14.05 -6.22
N ALA A 219 12.26 -14.31 -4.99
CA ALA A 219 12.66 -15.65 -4.57
C ALA A 219 11.51 -16.66 -4.65
N ARG A 220 10.27 -16.23 -4.38
CA ARG A 220 9.08 -17.07 -4.53
C ARG A 220 8.76 -17.41 -5.98
N ILE A 221 8.85 -16.43 -6.88
CA ILE A 221 8.66 -16.61 -8.33
C ILE A 221 9.73 -17.58 -8.88
N HIS A 222 10.96 -17.48 -8.38
CA HIS A 222 12.08 -18.38 -8.70
C HIS A 222 11.92 -19.80 -8.11
N GLY A 223 10.81 -20.09 -7.41
CA GLY A 223 10.46 -21.45 -6.99
C GLY A 223 10.80 -21.80 -5.53
N HIS A 224 11.32 -20.87 -4.73
CA HIS A 224 11.63 -21.17 -3.33
C HIS A 224 10.37 -21.32 -2.45
N SER A 225 10.45 -22.23 -1.48
CA SER A 225 9.38 -22.45 -0.50
C SER A 225 9.25 -21.28 0.48
N LEU A 226 8.04 -21.02 1.01
CA LEU A 226 7.84 -19.96 2.00
C LEU A 226 8.72 -20.14 3.25
N PRO A 227 8.85 -21.36 3.83
CA PRO A 227 9.76 -21.57 4.96
C PRO A 227 11.23 -21.32 4.63
N THR A 228 11.68 -21.70 3.42
CA THR A 228 13.07 -21.45 2.98
C THR A 228 13.33 -19.96 2.94
N ILE A 229 12.50 -19.20 2.22
CA ILE A 229 12.64 -17.74 2.11
C ILE A 229 12.63 -17.10 3.49
N ALA A 230 11.69 -17.48 4.36
CA ALA A 230 11.54 -16.88 5.68
C ALA A 230 12.78 -17.05 6.56
N ARG A 231 13.48 -18.19 6.45
CA ARG A 231 14.74 -18.45 7.17
C ARG A 231 15.83 -17.44 6.81
N HIS A 232 15.95 -17.07 5.53
CA HIS A 232 16.95 -16.08 5.08
C HIS A 232 16.69 -14.67 5.61
N PHE A 233 15.42 -14.34 5.90
CA PHE A 233 15.04 -13.03 6.45
C PHE A 233 14.93 -13.02 7.99
N ASP A 234 15.19 -14.15 8.66
CA ASP A 234 14.92 -14.34 10.10
C ASP A 234 13.47 -13.98 10.47
N ARG A 235 12.50 -14.52 9.72
CA ARG A 235 11.05 -14.28 9.89
C ARG A 235 10.24 -15.57 9.85
N ASP A 236 8.96 -15.44 10.21
CA ASP A 236 7.96 -16.48 10.01
C ASP A 236 7.51 -16.59 8.55
N HIS A 237 7.21 -17.80 8.09
CA HIS A 237 6.72 -18.08 6.73
C HIS A 237 5.42 -17.34 6.37
N THR A 238 4.62 -16.96 7.37
CA THR A 238 3.43 -16.12 7.18
C THR A 238 3.79 -14.71 6.74
N THR A 239 4.95 -14.17 7.13
CA THR A 239 5.46 -12.88 6.68
C THR A 239 5.69 -12.88 5.17
N VAL A 240 6.30 -13.95 4.64
CA VAL A 240 6.53 -14.13 3.21
C VAL A 240 5.19 -14.20 2.47
N LEU A 241 4.23 -14.97 2.98
CA LEU A 241 2.89 -15.06 2.41
C LEU A 241 2.16 -13.71 2.37
N HIS A 242 2.30 -12.90 3.41
CA HIS A 242 1.71 -11.56 3.45
C HIS A 242 2.41 -10.60 2.49
N ALA A 243 3.74 -10.70 2.37
CA ALA A 243 4.53 -9.94 1.42
C ALA A 243 4.12 -10.24 -0.03
N THR A 244 4.01 -11.51 -0.41
CA THR A 244 3.66 -11.90 -1.78
C THR A 244 2.25 -11.42 -2.17
N ARG A 245 1.26 -11.65 -1.29
CA ARG A 245 -0.11 -11.15 -1.51
C ARG A 245 -0.20 -9.64 -1.64
N ARG A 246 0.68 -8.91 -0.93
CA ARG A 246 0.75 -7.46 -1.04
C ARG A 246 1.33 -7.06 -2.39
N ILE A 247 2.43 -7.68 -2.81
CA ILE A 247 3.09 -7.41 -4.10
C ILE A 247 2.17 -7.75 -5.28
N GLU A 248 1.39 -8.84 -5.21
CA GLU A 248 0.38 -9.19 -6.22
C GLU A 248 -0.62 -8.06 -6.52
N LYS A 249 -0.93 -7.24 -5.51
CA LYS A 249 -1.86 -6.10 -5.59
C LYS A 249 -1.18 -4.79 -5.98
N THR A 250 0.13 -4.80 -6.18
CA THR A 250 0.91 -3.65 -6.59
C THR A 250 1.62 -3.98 -7.91
N PRO A 251 0.95 -3.81 -9.07
CA PRO A 251 1.49 -4.15 -10.39
C PRO A 251 2.95 -3.72 -10.62
N PRO A 252 3.38 -2.49 -10.31
CA PRO A 252 4.77 -2.09 -10.56
C PRO A 252 5.79 -2.88 -9.72
N LEU A 253 5.48 -3.16 -8.45
CA LEU A 253 6.36 -3.95 -7.59
C LEU A 253 6.36 -5.43 -7.98
N ARG A 254 5.24 -5.93 -8.49
CA ARG A 254 5.13 -7.28 -9.04
C ARG A 254 6.01 -7.43 -10.28
N ASP A 255 5.98 -6.46 -11.18
CA ASP A 255 6.76 -6.48 -12.41
C ASP A 255 8.26 -6.35 -12.10
N LEU A 256 8.63 -5.53 -11.10
CA LEU A 256 10.00 -5.47 -10.57
C LEU A 256 10.44 -6.81 -9.95
N ALA A 257 9.59 -7.45 -9.14
CA ALA A 257 9.90 -8.75 -8.55
C ALA A 257 10.07 -9.84 -9.62
N ALA A 258 9.23 -9.84 -10.66
CA ALA A 258 9.34 -10.75 -11.79
C ALA A 258 10.63 -10.52 -12.59
N LYS A 259 11.02 -9.27 -12.80
CA LYS A 259 12.30 -8.92 -13.43
C LYS A 259 13.48 -9.44 -12.62
N ILE A 260 13.51 -9.16 -11.32
CA ILE A 260 14.58 -9.64 -10.43
C ILE A 260 14.63 -11.16 -10.45
N ALA A 261 13.48 -11.84 -10.37
CA ALA A 261 13.42 -13.30 -10.38
C ALA A 261 14.01 -13.94 -11.65
N ALA A 262 13.84 -13.29 -12.81
CA ALA A 262 14.39 -13.76 -14.09
C ALA A 262 15.91 -13.63 -14.17
N ASP A 263 16.51 -12.72 -13.38
CA ASP A 263 17.94 -12.45 -13.36
C ASP A 263 18.69 -13.23 -12.24
N LEU A 264 17.98 -14.05 -11.45
CA LEU A 264 18.59 -14.83 -10.37
C LEU A 264 19.41 -16.01 -10.91
N PRO A 265 20.51 -16.39 -10.24
CA PRO A 265 21.29 -17.54 -10.64
C PRO A 265 20.49 -18.84 -10.45
N GLU A 266 20.47 -19.67 -11.49
CA GLU A 266 19.94 -21.03 -11.45
C GLU A 266 20.68 -21.84 -10.38
N GLN A 267 19.93 -22.55 -9.54
CA GLN A 267 20.49 -23.28 -8.42
C GLN A 267 21.29 -24.48 -8.94
N SER A 268 22.61 -24.54 -8.69
CA SER A 268 23.33 -25.80 -8.82
C SER A 268 22.77 -26.77 -7.78
N ALA A 269 22.12 -27.84 -8.25
CA ALA A 269 21.39 -28.83 -7.46
C ALA A 269 22.29 -29.74 -6.57
N GLY A 270 23.24 -29.17 -5.82
CA GLY A 270 24.31 -29.92 -5.16
C GLY A 270 24.55 -29.70 -3.67
N ALA A 271 23.87 -28.76 -2.99
CA ALA A 271 24.21 -28.43 -1.61
C ALA A 271 23.19 -28.84 -0.52
N ASP A 272 21.97 -29.26 -0.87
CA ASP A 272 20.93 -29.58 0.13
C ASP A 272 20.48 -31.06 0.13
N ALA A 273 21.20 -31.94 -0.57
CA ALA A 273 21.05 -33.38 -0.43
C ALA A 273 21.72 -33.85 0.88
N GLY A 274 21.12 -33.51 2.03
CA GLY A 274 21.75 -33.83 3.31
C GLY A 274 21.03 -33.43 4.58
N ARG A 275 19.70 -33.59 4.69
CA ARG A 275 19.04 -33.91 5.98
C ARG A 275 17.59 -34.39 5.80
N LEU A 276 17.51 -35.69 5.50
CA LEU A 276 16.54 -36.67 5.97
C LEU A 276 15.05 -36.28 6.02
N ASP A 277 14.32 -36.85 5.04
CA ASP A 277 13.03 -37.51 5.15
C ASP A 277 12.31 -37.44 6.50
N VAL A 278 11.15 -36.75 6.52
CA VAL A 278 10.02 -37.17 7.34
C VAL A 278 8.80 -37.27 6.45
N ALA A 279 8.44 -38.52 6.18
CA ALA A 279 7.24 -38.91 5.49
C ALA A 279 6.01 -38.28 6.14
N GLU A 280 5.13 -37.81 5.26
CA GLU A 280 3.76 -37.43 5.50
C GLU A 280 3.01 -38.55 6.24
N GLN A 281 2.83 -38.35 7.55
CA GLN A 281 1.91 -39.12 8.38
C GLN A 281 1.03 -38.12 9.10
N ILE A 282 -0.22 -38.03 8.67
CA ILE A 282 -1.32 -37.36 9.35
C ILE A 282 -1.67 -38.19 10.58
N PRO A 283 -1.61 -37.65 11.82
CA PRO A 283 -2.34 -38.21 12.94
C PRO A 283 -3.53 -37.31 13.24
N GLU A 284 -4.74 -37.83 13.01
CA GLU A 284 -5.88 -37.40 13.80
C GLU A 284 -5.59 -37.66 15.28
N SER A 285 -5.45 -36.60 16.07
CA SER A 285 -5.70 -36.67 17.50
C SER A 285 -5.94 -35.26 18.02
N GLY A 286 -7.14 -35.08 18.59
CA GLY A 286 -7.60 -33.81 19.12
C GLY A 286 -6.69 -33.27 20.22
N TYR A 287 -6.61 -31.94 20.27
CA TYR A 287 -6.39 -31.24 21.52
C TYR A 287 -7.36 -30.08 21.61
N HIS A 288 -8.27 -30.21 22.58
CA HIS A 288 -9.01 -29.12 23.17
C HIS A 288 -8.06 -27.99 23.59
N SER A 289 -8.49 -26.75 23.37
CA SER A 289 -8.12 -25.63 24.22
C SER A 289 -9.40 -24.92 24.66
N PRO A 290 -9.64 -24.78 25.98
CA PRO A 290 -10.82 -24.13 26.51
C PRO A 290 -10.59 -22.62 26.58
N GLY A 291 -11.57 -21.83 26.17
CA GLY A 291 -11.49 -20.39 26.35
C GLY A 291 -12.62 -19.62 25.68
N LEU A 292 -13.58 -19.19 26.51
CA LEU A 292 -14.44 -18.03 26.31
C LEU A 292 -15.57 -18.17 25.28
N ARG A 293 -16.68 -18.79 25.74
CA ARG A 293 -18.00 -18.19 25.54
C ARG A 293 -18.61 -17.85 26.89
N GLU A 294 -18.83 -16.56 27.05
CA GLU A 294 -19.58 -15.91 28.09
C GLU A 294 -20.98 -16.50 28.27
N GLN A 295 -21.33 -16.63 29.55
CA GLN A 295 -22.56 -16.10 30.15
C GLN A 295 -23.86 -16.33 29.36
N GLN A 296 -24.65 -17.29 29.82
CA GLN A 296 -26.06 -17.02 30.17
C GLN A 296 -26.68 -18.20 30.93
N ARG A 297 -27.46 -17.84 31.96
CA ARG A 297 -28.39 -18.63 32.78
C ARG A 297 -27.81 -19.41 33.96
N ALA A 298 -27.68 -18.68 35.07
CA ALA A 298 -28.07 -19.20 36.37
C ALA A 298 -29.26 -18.37 36.88
N ILE A 299 -30.44 -18.98 36.96
CA ILE A 299 -31.56 -18.53 37.81
C ILE A 299 -31.69 -19.62 38.87
N PRO A 300 -31.65 -19.31 40.18
CA PRO A 300 -31.78 -20.33 41.22
C PRO A 300 -33.25 -20.73 41.40
N GLY A 301 -33.49 -22.04 41.52
CA GLY A 301 -34.80 -22.61 41.82
C GLY A 301 -35.21 -22.33 43.27
N ALA A 302 -36.42 -21.78 43.42
CA ALA A 302 -37.10 -21.61 44.71
C ALA A 302 -38.27 -22.61 44.81
N ALA A 303 -38.19 -23.43 45.86
CA ALA A 303 -39.24 -23.98 46.73
C ALA A 303 -40.59 -24.49 46.16
N GLU A 304 -40.97 -25.66 46.68
CA GLU A 304 -42.23 -26.38 46.48
C GLU A 304 -43.49 -25.71 47.08
N ARG A 305 -44.60 -25.78 46.29
CA ARG A 305 -46.05 -26.01 46.61
C ARG A 305 -46.82 -24.93 47.44
N PRO A 306 -48.20 -24.86 47.41
CA PRO A 306 -49.21 -25.74 46.77
C PRO A 306 -50.35 -25.03 45.98
N GLN A 307 -51.09 -25.85 45.22
CA GLN A 307 -52.54 -25.85 44.88
C GLN A 307 -53.38 -24.55 44.96
N LEU A 308 -54.12 -24.24 43.88
CA LEU A 308 -55.59 -24.18 43.88
C LEU A 308 -56.16 -23.93 42.45
N SER A 309 -57.08 -24.82 42.08
CA SER A 309 -58.04 -24.75 40.97
C SER A 309 -59.00 -23.56 41.14
N VAL A 310 -59.33 -22.82 40.07
CA VAL A 310 -60.72 -22.47 39.69
C VAL A 310 -60.78 -22.20 38.17
N ALA A 311 -61.91 -22.63 37.60
CA ALA A 311 -62.31 -22.65 36.21
C ALA A 311 -62.71 -21.30 35.57
N ARG A 312 -62.82 -21.39 34.23
CA ARG A 312 -63.47 -20.52 33.23
C ARG A 312 -62.64 -19.38 32.63
#